data_AF-A0A9E4BYN5-F1
#
_entry.id   AF-A0A9E4BYN5-F1
#
_cell.length_a   1.000
_cell.length_b   1.000
_cell.length_c   1.000
_cell.angle_alpha   90.00
_cell.angle_beta   90.00
_cell.angle_gamma   90.00
#
_symmetry.space_group_name_H-M   'P 1'
#
loop_
_entity.id
_entity.type
_entity.pdbx_description
1 polymer ?
#
loop_
_entity_poly.entity_id
_entity_poly.type
_entity_poly.pdbx_seq_one_letter_code
_entity_poly.pdbx_strand_id
1 'polypeptide(L)'
;IAALFQRRLHWRRRLNALGLCASTAYLLITAAICLHVRSTFAHALTEQGIAYERLHVVPTPFNAVLWSGLASEDDHLWAGLYSLLDDDSAIRFRRIERNTHLISSRRDDPPIQRLFWFSRGYYRVEHRDDALYFYDLRFGRSDFYLDSTGTYFFTFRLSHPERIADLQRINNPFDAQRTDLALKRLWLRLLGN
;
A
#
# COMPACT_ATOMS: atom_id res chain seq x y z
N ILE A 1 15.54 25.67 15.68
CA ILE A 1 16.97 25.74 16.09
C ILE A 1 17.72 26.89 15.39
N ALA A 2 17.47 27.21 14.11
CA ALA A 2 18.10 28.35 13.41
C ALA A 2 17.60 29.77 13.81
N ALA A 3 16.55 29.88 14.63
CA ALA A 3 15.96 31.16 15.04
C ALA A 3 16.73 31.86 16.18
N LEU A 4 17.64 31.17 16.86
CA LEU A 4 18.29 31.68 18.08
C LEU A 4 19.69 32.31 17.86
N PHE A 5 20.20 32.35 16.63
CA PHE A 5 21.52 32.92 16.33
C PHE A 5 21.44 34.18 15.47
N GLN A 6 21.17 35.32 16.11
CA GLN A 6 21.39 36.63 15.52
C GLN A 6 22.89 36.99 15.60
N ARG A 7 23.65 36.84 14.49
CA ARG A 7 24.69 37.81 14.06
C ARG A 7 25.48 37.54 12.76
N ARG A 8 25.10 36.63 11.85
CA ARG A 8 25.72 36.57 10.50
C ARG A 8 24.71 36.26 9.39
N LEU A 9 24.22 37.33 8.74
CA LEU A 9 23.22 37.29 7.65
C LEU A 9 23.58 36.33 6.50
N HIS A 10 24.87 36.24 6.15
CA HIS A 10 25.37 35.35 5.10
C HIS A 10 25.33 33.86 5.48
N TRP A 11 25.57 33.51 6.74
CA TRP A 11 25.49 32.12 7.21
C TRP A 11 24.04 31.62 7.24
N ARG A 12 23.07 32.47 7.60
CA ARG A 12 21.63 32.12 7.50
C ARG A 12 21.20 31.83 6.06
N ARG A 13 21.61 32.66 5.10
CA ARG A 13 21.31 32.45 3.68
C ARG A 13 21.93 31.15 3.15
N ARG A 14 23.19 30.87 3.51
CA ARG A 14 23.86 29.61 3.13
C ARG A 14 23.19 28.38 3.73
N LEU A 15 22.84 28.40 5.02
CA LEU A 15 22.15 27.28 5.67
C LEU A 15 20.74 27.05 5.08
N ASN A 16 19.99 28.12 4.82
CA ASN A 16 18.69 28.01 4.16
C ASN A 16 18.82 27.48 2.72
N ALA A 17 19.81 27.96 1.96
CA ALA A 17 20.07 27.48 0.61
C ALA A 17 20.49 26.00 0.62
N LEU A 18 21.36 25.58 1.55
CA LEU A 18 21.74 24.18 1.73
C LEU A 18 20.53 23.31 2.08
N GLY A 19 19.67 23.76 3.01
CA GLY A 19 18.44 23.07 3.35
C GLY A 19 17.49 22.92 2.17
N LEU A 20 17.34 23.98 1.36
CA LEU A 20 16.50 23.97 0.16
C LEU A 20 17.08 23.09 -0.95
N CYS A 21 18.39 23.14 -1.17
CA CYS A 21 19.06 22.27 -2.12
C CYS A 21 18.93 20.80 -1.71
N ALA A 22 19.14 20.50 -0.43
CA ALA A 22 19.02 19.15 0.10
C ALA A 22 17.58 18.61 -0.01
N SER A 23 16.56 19.42 0.34
CA SER A 23 15.17 19.00 0.21
C SER A 23 14.74 18.84 -1.25
N THR A 24 15.19 19.74 -2.14
CA THR A 24 14.90 19.64 -3.57
C THR A 24 15.56 18.41 -4.19
N ALA A 25 16.84 18.16 -3.89
CA ALA A 25 17.54 16.97 -4.34
C ALA A 25 16.85 15.70 -3.84
N TYR A 26 16.43 15.66 -2.58
CA TYR A 26 15.68 14.53 -2.01
C TYR A 26 14.37 14.27 -2.76
N LEU A 27 13.58 15.31 -3.05
CA LEU A 27 12.33 15.17 -3.80
C LEU A 27 12.56 14.69 -5.24
N LEU A 28 13.58 15.22 -5.92
CA LEU A 28 13.93 14.80 -7.27
C LEU A 28 14.39 13.33 -7.32
N ILE A 29 15.25 12.93 -6.39
CA ILE A 29 15.72 11.53 -6.27
C ILE A 29 14.53 10.61 -6.00
N THR A 30 13.65 10.97 -5.06
CA THR A 30 12.48 10.15 -4.71
C THR A 30 11.49 10.05 -5.88
N ALA A 31 11.31 11.13 -6.65
CA ALA A 31 10.49 11.11 -7.86
C ALA A 31 11.09 10.21 -8.94
N ALA A 32 12.40 10.27 -9.16
CA ALA A 32 13.10 9.39 -10.11
C ALA A 32 12.97 7.92 -9.72
N ILE A 33 13.15 7.59 -8.43
CA ILE A 33 12.92 6.24 -7.90
C ILE A 33 11.48 5.79 -8.14
N CYS A 34 10.50 6.65 -7.85
CA CYS A 34 9.08 6.32 -8.06
C CYS A 34 8.77 6.01 -9.53
N LEU A 35 9.34 6.79 -10.47
CA LEU A 35 9.18 6.53 -11.91
C LEU A 35 9.83 5.21 -12.32
N HIS A 36 11.05 4.95 -11.85
CA HIS A 36 11.76 3.69 -12.12
C HIS A 36 10.95 2.49 -11.62
N VAL A 37 10.58 2.49 -10.33
CA VAL A 37 9.82 1.39 -9.71
C VAL A 37 8.49 1.16 -10.43
N ARG A 38 7.75 2.21 -10.79
CA ARG A 38 6.51 2.06 -11.56
C ARG A 38 6.74 1.38 -12.90
N SER A 39 7.82 1.73 -13.60
CA SER A 39 8.22 1.06 -14.84
C SER A 39 8.55 -0.40 -14.58
N THR A 40 9.32 -0.71 -13.54
CA THR A 40 9.69 -2.08 -13.17
C THR A 40 8.45 -2.94 -12.89
N PHE A 41 7.48 -2.44 -12.12
CA PHE A 41 6.22 -3.14 -11.90
C PHE A 41 5.44 -3.37 -13.20
N ALA A 42 5.32 -2.37 -14.06
CA ALA A 42 4.63 -2.51 -15.35
C ALA A 42 5.29 -3.54 -16.27
N HIS A 43 6.63 -3.55 -16.33
CA HIS A 43 7.39 -4.55 -17.07
C HIS A 43 7.20 -5.95 -16.48
N ALA A 44 7.35 -6.13 -15.17
CA ALA A 44 7.19 -7.43 -14.52
C ALA A 44 5.77 -8.01 -14.70
N LEU A 45 4.73 -7.17 -14.66
CA LEU A 45 3.35 -7.59 -14.95
C LEU A 45 3.21 -8.05 -16.42
N THR A 46 3.79 -7.30 -17.35
CA THR A 46 3.76 -7.62 -18.78
C THR A 46 4.51 -8.92 -19.09
N GLU A 47 5.71 -9.10 -18.53
CA GLU A 47 6.51 -10.32 -18.72
C GLU A 47 5.81 -11.57 -18.17
N GLN A 48 5.03 -11.44 -17.11
CA GLN A 48 4.24 -12.52 -16.53
C GLN A 48 2.87 -12.70 -17.20
N GLY A 49 2.56 -11.91 -18.23
CA GLY A 49 1.27 -11.98 -18.94
C GLY A 49 0.07 -11.53 -18.10
N ILE A 50 0.29 -10.73 -17.05
CA ILE A 50 -0.76 -10.23 -16.18
C ILE A 50 -1.30 -8.92 -16.76
N ALA A 51 -2.55 -8.94 -17.23
CA ALA A 51 -3.23 -7.72 -17.64
C ALA A 51 -3.63 -6.90 -16.41
N TYR A 52 -3.63 -5.57 -16.51
CA TYR A 52 -4.10 -4.72 -15.43
C TYR A 52 -4.65 -3.40 -15.96
N GLU A 53 -5.67 -2.88 -15.28
CA GLU A 53 -6.27 -1.58 -15.59
C GLU A 53 -5.58 -0.44 -14.83
N ARG A 54 -5.17 -0.73 -13.59
CA ARG A 54 -4.65 0.26 -12.65
C ARG A 54 -3.52 -0.32 -11.83
N LEU A 55 -2.50 0.49 -11.61
CA LEU A 55 -1.33 0.15 -10.81
C LEU A 55 -1.13 1.19 -9.71
N HIS A 56 -1.15 0.74 -8.46
CA HIS A 56 -0.84 1.54 -7.28
C HIS A 56 0.49 1.07 -6.70
N VAL A 57 1.45 1.99 -6.62
CA VAL A 57 2.80 1.71 -6.12
C VAL A 57 3.11 2.70 -5.02
N VAL A 58 3.54 2.19 -3.87
CA VAL A 58 3.90 2.99 -2.69
C VAL A 58 5.13 2.42 -2.00
N PRO A 59 5.98 3.25 -1.39
CA PRO A 59 7.07 2.74 -0.57
C PRO A 59 6.49 2.05 0.67
N THR A 60 7.19 1.03 1.13
CA THR A 60 6.90 0.41 2.44
C THR A 60 7.26 1.38 3.57
N PRO A 61 6.70 1.20 4.79
CA PRO A 61 6.91 2.14 5.88
C PRO A 61 8.40 2.39 6.19
N PHE A 62 8.72 3.65 6.51
CA PHE A 62 10.02 4.10 7.01
C PHE A 62 11.21 3.96 6.04
N ASN A 63 11.00 3.77 4.74
CA ASN A 63 12.08 3.73 3.76
C ASN A 63 11.62 4.16 2.34
N ALA A 64 12.58 4.29 1.41
CA ALA A 64 12.32 4.56 -0.01
C ALA A 64 12.96 3.50 -0.93
N VAL A 65 13.35 2.34 -0.36
CA VAL A 65 14.12 1.28 -1.02
C VAL A 65 13.22 0.12 -1.42
N LEU A 66 12.32 -0.29 -0.53
CA LEU A 66 11.39 -1.39 -0.75
C LEU A 66 9.99 -0.83 -1.02
N TRP A 67 9.41 -1.25 -2.15
CA TRP A 67 8.15 -0.74 -2.68
C TRP A 67 7.12 -1.86 -2.80
N SER A 68 5.88 -1.52 -2.47
CA SER A 68 4.71 -2.38 -2.63
C SER A 68 3.89 -1.93 -3.83
N GLY A 69 3.52 -2.89 -4.67
CA GLY A 69 2.67 -2.68 -5.83
C GLY A 69 1.36 -3.46 -5.70
N LEU A 70 0.27 -2.83 -6.11
CA LEU A 70 -1.05 -3.42 -6.27
C LEU A 70 -1.54 -3.13 -7.69
N ALA A 71 -1.64 -4.17 -8.50
CA ALA A 71 -2.26 -4.10 -9.82
C ALA A 71 -3.69 -4.62 -9.75
N SER A 72 -4.62 -3.97 -10.44
CA SER A 72 -6.02 -4.39 -10.53
C SER A 72 -6.34 -4.94 -11.91
N GLU A 73 -6.95 -6.12 -11.92
CA GLU A 73 -7.37 -6.86 -13.12
C GLU A 73 -8.79 -7.39 -12.89
N ASP A 74 -9.80 -6.77 -13.49
CA ASP A 74 -11.21 -7.15 -13.32
C ASP A 74 -11.62 -7.35 -11.83
N ASP A 75 -11.90 -8.60 -11.44
CA ASP A 75 -12.26 -9.03 -10.08
C ASP A 75 -11.09 -9.60 -9.26
N HIS A 76 -9.85 -9.32 -9.70
CA HIS A 76 -8.62 -9.75 -9.04
C HIS A 76 -7.68 -8.56 -8.80
N LEU A 77 -6.83 -8.71 -7.79
CA LEU A 77 -5.72 -7.83 -7.49
C LEU A 77 -4.44 -8.66 -7.42
N TRP A 78 -3.33 -8.05 -7.81
CA TRP A 78 -2.00 -8.63 -7.75
C TRP A 78 -1.14 -7.78 -6.84
N ALA A 79 -0.70 -8.34 -5.71
CA ALA A 79 0.18 -7.68 -4.77
C ALA A 79 1.62 -8.17 -4.95
N GLY A 80 2.59 -7.26 -5.00
CA GLY A 80 4.01 -7.60 -5.13
C GLY A 80 4.91 -6.64 -4.37
N LEU A 81 6.12 -7.10 -4.05
CA LEU A 81 7.18 -6.31 -3.43
C LEU A 81 8.41 -6.27 -4.32
N TYR A 82 9.02 -5.10 -4.42
CA TYR A 82 10.24 -4.86 -5.17
C TYR A 82 11.20 -3.98 -4.38
N SER A 83 12.46 -4.43 -4.21
CA SER A 83 13.53 -3.63 -3.64
C SER A 83 14.43 -3.06 -4.72
N LEU A 84 14.92 -1.84 -4.54
CA LEU A 84 16.00 -1.30 -5.37
C LEU A 84 17.32 -2.07 -5.24
N LEU A 85 17.42 -2.95 -4.23
CA LEU A 85 18.56 -3.82 -3.97
C LEU A 85 18.33 -5.26 -4.46
N ASP A 86 17.21 -5.54 -5.14
CA ASP A 86 16.97 -6.84 -5.74
C ASP A 86 17.96 -7.04 -6.92
N ASP A 87 18.56 -8.25 -7.03
CA ASP A 87 19.50 -8.60 -8.10
C ASP A 87 18.85 -8.60 -9.51
N ASP A 88 17.53 -8.81 -9.55
CA ASP A 88 16.71 -8.79 -10.75
C ASP A 88 15.43 -7.96 -10.56
N SER A 89 14.74 -7.71 -11.66
CA SER A 89 13.41 -7.07 -11.66
C SER A 89 12.27 -8.07 -11.52
N ALA A 90 12.53 -9.32 -11.12
CA ALA A 90 11.52 -10.37 -11.09
C ALA A 90 10.65 -10.25 -9.84
N ILE A 91 9.46 -9.67 -10.00
CA ILE A 91 8.52 -9.46 -8.89
C ILE A 91 7.62 -10.69 -8.73
N ARG A 92 7.59 -11.27 -7.54
CA ARG A 92 6.62 -12.33 -7.20
C ARG A 92 5.27 -11.71 -6.86
N PHE A 93 4.30 -11.86 -7.77
CA PHE A 93 2.94 -11.40 -7.53
C PHE A 93 2.10 -12.44 -6.80
N ARG A 94 1.31 -11.97 -5.83
CA ARG A 94 0.28 -12.74 -5.14
C ARG A 94 -1.10 -12.30 -5.64
N ARG A 95 -1.85 -13.25 -6.18
CA ARG A 95 -3.25 -13.05 -6.58
C ARG A 95 -4.16 -12.92 -5.37
N ILE A 96 -5.10 -11.99 -5.43
CA ILE A 96 -6.09 -11.71 -4.41
C ILE A 96 -7.44 -11.54 -5.11
N GLU A 97 -8.42 -12.35 -4.74
CA GLU A 97 -9.78 -12.21 -5.28
C GLU A 97 -10.50 -11.05 -4.60
N ARG A 98 -11.15 -10.19 -5.38
CA ARG A 98 -11.88 -9.02 -4.88
C ARG A 98 -13.30 -9.40 -4.45
N ASN A 99 -13.88 -10.44 -5.04
CA ASN A 99 -15.24 -10.92 -4.81
C ASN A 99 -16.28 -9.80 -4.94
N THR A 100 -16.18 -8.99 -6.00
CA THR A 100 -17.07 -7.83 -6.20
C THR A 100 -18.54 -8.24 -6.28
N HIS A 101 -18.82 -9.48 -6.70
CA HIS A 101 -20.17 -10.05 -6.74
C HIS A 101 -20.88 -10.06 -5.37
N LEU A 102 -20.15 -10.09 -4.25
CA LEU A 102 -20.74 -10.10 -2.89
C LEU A 102 -21.40 -8.77 -2.52
N ILE A 103 -21.06 -7.68 -3.22
CA ILE A 103 -21.58 -6.33 -2.95
C ILE A 103 -22.20 -5.67 -4.18
N SER A 104 -22.25 -6.36 -5.33
CA SER A 104 -22.73 -5.79 -6.59
C SER A 104 -24.20 -5.37 -6.52
N SER A 105 -25.04 -6.12 -5.82
CA SER A 105 -26.47 -5.82 -5.63
C SER A 105 -26.74 -4.57 -4.78
N ARG A 106 -25.72 -4.09 -4.05
CA ARG A 106 -25.82 -2.96 -3.10
C ARG A 106 -24.85 -1.84 -3.45
N ARG A 107 -24.40 -1.81 -4.71
CA ARG A 107 -23.43 -0.82 -5.19
C ARG A 107 -23.89 0.62 -4.96
N ASP A 108 -25.20 0.83 -4.96
CA ASP A 108 -25.85 2.13 -4.84
C ASP A 108 -26.11 2.57 -3.39
N ASP A 109 -25.85 1.69 -2.41
CA ASP A 109 -25.99 2.06 -1.00
C ASP A 109 -24.94 3.13 -0.64
N PRO A 110 -25.33 4.28 -0.05
CA PRO A 110 -24.42 5.34 0.35
C PRO A 110 -23.18 4.90 1.18
N PRO A 111 -23.27 3.97 2.15
CA PRO A 111 -22.08 3.45 2.82
C PRO A 111 -21.12 2.70 1.88
N ILE A 112 -21.64 1.92 0.93
CA ILE A 112 -20.83 1.17 -0.03
C ILE A 112 -20.17 2.11 -1.04
N GLN A 113 -20.90 3.11 -1.55
CA GLN A 113 -20.34 4.13 -2.44
C GLN A 113 -19.16 4.86 -1.77
N ARG A 114 -19.28 5.19 -0.48
CA ARG A 114 -18.18 5.78 0.30
C ARG A 114 -16.97 4.84 0.40
N LEU A 115 -17.19 3.53 0.59
CA LEU A 115 -16.11 2.54 0.64
C LEU A 115 -15.42 2.38 -0.72
N PHE A 116 -16.16 2.39 -1.83
CA PHE A 116 -15.58 2.39 -3.17
C PHE A 116 -14.76 3.64 -3.46
N TRP A 117 -15.31 4.82 -3.13
CA TRP A 117 -14.59 6.08 -3.25
C TRP A 117 -13.31 6.06 -2.41
N PHE A 118 -13.40 5.59 -1.16
CA PHE A 118 -12.27 5.52 -0.24
C PHE A 118 -11.19 4.60 -0.79
N SER A 119 -11.50 3.34 -1.10
CA SER A 119 -10.55 2.34 -1.58
C SER A 119 -9.99 2.61 -2.98
N ARG A 120 -10.61 3.52 -3.74
CA ARG A 120 -10.27 3.81 -5.14
C ARG A 120 -10.24 2.55 -6.02
N GLY A 121 -11.04 1.54 -5.68
CA GLY A 121 -11.10 0.26 -6.41
C GLY A 121 -10.08 -0.80 -5.99
N TYR A 122 -9.18 -0.51 -5.03
CA TYR A 122 -8.28 -1.50 -4.43
C TYR A 122 -8.92 -2.08 -3.17
N TYR A 123 -9.90 -2.96 -3.36
CA TYR A 123 -10.61 -3.58 -2.26
C TYR A 123 -10.81 -5.08 -2.48
N ARG A 124 -11.09 -5.77 -1.38
CA ARG A 124 -11.61 -7.13 -1.37
C ARG A 124 -12.83 -7.18 -0.48
N VAL A 125 -13.78 -8.02 -0.85
CA VAL A 125 -14.91 -8.37 -0.01
C VAL A 125 -14.82 -9.84 0.40
N GLU A 126 -15.24 -10.11 1.62
CA GLU A 126 -15.39 -11.47 2.13
C GLU A 126 -16.71 -11.57 2.87
N HIS A 127 -17.41 -12.67 2.67
CA HIS A 127 -18.56 -13.03 3.48
C HIS A 127 -18.09 -13.96 4.59
N ARG A 128 -18.30 -13.56 5.85
CA ARG A 128 -17.92 -14.36 7.01
C ARG A 128 -19.01 -14.27 8.06
N ASP A 129 -19.47 -15.44 8.51
CA ASP A 129 -20.64 -15.57 9.39
C ASP A 129 -21.86 -14.87 8.76
N ASP A 130 -22.55 -14.01 9.50
CA ASP A 130 -23.71 -13.23 9.01
C ASP A 130 -23.34 -11.79 8.59
N ALA A 131 -22.08 -11.54 8.24
CA ALA A 131 -21.61 -10.20 7.90
C ALA A 131 -20.73 -10.17 6.65
N LEU A 132 -20.77 -9.03 5.96
CA LEU A 132 -19.85 -8.72 4.89
C LEU A 132 -18.68 -7.91 5.44
N TYR A 133 -17.48 -8.28 5.03
CA TYR A 133 -16.24 -7.61 5.38
C TYR A 133 -15.68 -6.96 4.13
N PHE A 134 -15.46 -5.65 4.20
CA PHE A 134 -14.83 -4.87 3.15
C PHE A 134 -13.42 -4.49 3.60
N TYR A 135 -12.42 -4.86 2.79
CA TYR A 135 -11.01 -4.59 3.05
C TYR A 135 -10.51 -3.56 2.05
N ASP A 136 -9.90 -2.47 2.53
CA ASP A 136 -9.11 -1.57 1.69
C ASP A 136 -7.66 -2.06 1.66
N LEU A 137 -7.17 -2.35 0.46
CA LEU A 137 -5.87 -2.98 0.26
C LEU A 137 -4.73 -1.98 0.09
N ARG A 138 -5.00 -0.68 -0.10
CA ARG A 138 -3.95 0.32 -0.37
C ARG A 138 -2.92 0.44 0.76
N PHE A 139 -3.32 0.09 1.98
CA PHE A 139 -2.45 0.10 3.15
C PHE A 139 -1.76 -1.25 3.39
N GLY A 140 -2.09 -2.26 2.59
CA GLY A 140 -1.51 -3.60 2.67
C GLY A 140 -2.04 -4.45 3.81
N ARG A 141 -1.25 -5.47 4.14
CA ARG A 141 -1.49 -6.42 5.23
C ARG A 141 -0.36 -6.31 6.26
N SER A 142 -0.63 -6.79 7.47
CA SER A 142 0.34 -6.85 8.56
C SER A 142 1.60 -7.67 8.23
N ASP A 143 1.51 -8.59 7.27
CA ASP A 143 2.61 -9.43 6.81
C ASP A 143 3.25 -8.95 5.50
N PHE A 144 2.81 -7.80 4.95
CA PHE A 144 3.26 -7.25 3.68
C PHE A 144 3.12 -8.21 2.49
N TYR A 145 2.16 -9.13 2.54
CA TYR A 145 1.98 -10.19 1.54
C TYR A 145 3.15 -11.20 1.46
N LEU A 146 3.99 -11.28 2.48
CA LEU A 146 5.09 -12.24 2.56
C LEU A 146 4.66 -13.60 3.16
N ASP A 147 3.44 -13.69 3.71
CA ASP A 147 2.94 -14.89 4.40
C ASP A 147 1.43 -15.09 4.21
N SER A 148 0.86 -16.23 4.60
CA SER A 148 -0.58 -16.46 4.50
C SER A 148 -1.38 -15.84 5.66
N THR A 149 -0.72 -15.57 6.79
CA THR A 149 -1.36 -15.30 8.10
C THR A 149 -1.68 -13.83 8.39
N GLY A 150 -1.28 -12.90 7.52
CA GLY A 150 -1.46 -11.48 7.81
C GLY A 150 -2.89 -10.98 7.69
N THR A 151 -3.19 -9.91 8.41
CA THR A 151 -4.51 -9.26 8.42
C THR A 151 -4.47 -7.92 7.68
N TYR A 152 -5.58 -7.51 7.08
CA TYR A 152 -5.68 -6.20 6.42
C TYR A 152 -5.86 -5.08 7.45
N PHE A 153 -5.12 -3.98 7.33
CA PHE A 153 -5.16 -2.88 8.29
C PHE A 153 -6.50 -2.12 8.31
N PHE A 154 -7.17 -2.03 7.16
CA PHE A 154 -8.43 -1.32 7.02
C PHE A 154 -9.54 -2.31 6.68
N THR A 155 -10.18 -2.80 7.74
CA THR A 155 -11.30 -3.74 7.66
C THR A 155 -12.58 -3.04 8.13
N PHE A 156 -13.63 -3.11 7.32
CA PHE A 156 -14.95 -2.58 7.64
C PHE A 156 -15.96 -3.73 7.66
N ARG A 157 -16.67 -3.88 8.77
CA ARG A 157 -17.79 -4.81 8.90
C ARG A 157 -19.08 -4.10 8.52
N LEU A 158 -19.82 -4.71 7.61
CA LEU A 158 -21.14 -4.31 7.20
C LEU A 158 -22.12 -5.29 7.85
N SER A 159 -22.80 -4.83 8.91
CA SER A 159 -23.79 -5.62 9.64
C SER A 159 -25.11 -5.66 8.88
N HIS A 160 -25.79 -6.81 8.96
CA HIS A 160 -27.04 -7.10 8.25
C HIS A 160 -26.87 -6.99 6.74
N PRO A 161 -26.62 -8.12 6.04
CA PRO A 161 -26.52 -8.10 4.59
C PRO A 161 -27.75 -7.40 4.01
N GLU A 162 -28.96 -7.85 4.33
CA GLU A 162 -30.24 -7.35 3.78
C GLU A 162 -30.42 -5.81 3.81
N ARG A 163 -29.90 -5.11 4.84
CA ARG A 163 -29.99 -3.66 4.95
C ARG A 163 -28.80 -3.17 5.78
N ILE A 164 -27.84 -2.51 5.14
CA ILE A 164 -26.62 -2.03 5.80
C ILE A 164 -27.00 -0.98 6.86
N ALA A 165 -27.20 -1.46 8.07
CA ALA A 165 -27.65 -0.63 9.20
C ALA A 165 -26.46 -0.01 9.93
N ASP A 166 -25.29 -0.63 9.83
CA ASP A 166 -24.09 -0.20 10.55
C ASP A 166 -22.81 -0.49 9.77
N LEU A 167 -21.88 0.47 9.81
CA LEU A 167 -20.54 0.37 9.25
C LEU A 167 -19.54 0.55 10.39
N GLN A 168 -18.89 -0.55 10.77
CA GLN A 168 -17.93 -0.54 11.85
C GLN A 168 -16.54 -0.82 11.32
N ARG A 169 -15.58 0.05 11.63
CA ARG A 169 -14.17 -0.26 11.41
C ARG A 169 -13.72 -1.26 12.46
N ILE A 170 -13.19 -2.40 12.02
CA ILE A 170 -12.61 -3.39 12.91
C ILE A 170 -11.14 -3.04 13.14
N ASN A 171 -10.77 -2.95 14.40
CA ASN A 171 -9.38 -2.94 14.80
C ASN A 171 -8.95 -4.38 15.07
N ASN A 172 -8.05 -4.90 14.25
CA ASN A 172 -7.45 -6.21 14.53
C ASN A 172 -6.59 -6.08 15.80
N PRO A 173 -6.65 -7.06 16.72
CA PRO A 173 -5.82 -7.02 17.92
C PRO A 173 -4.35 -7.03 17.53
N PHE A 174 -3.55 -6.24 18.24
CA PHE A 174 -2.11 -6.22 18.02
C PHE A 174 -1.49 -7.52 18.51
N ASP A 175 -0.88 -8.27 17.60
CA ASP A 175 -0.09 -9.47 17.90
C ASP A 175 1.40 -9.13 17.75
N ALA A 176 2.09 -9.00 18.88
CA ALA A 176 3.49 -8.61 18.92
C ALA A 176 4.41 -9.64 18.22
N GLN A 177 4.15 -10.95 18.40
CA GLN A 177 5.01 -12.00 17.83
C GLN A 177 4.89 -12.03 16.31
N ARG A 178 3.64 -11.97 15.79
CA ARG A 178 3.42 -11.92 14.34
C ARG A 178 4.00 -10.66 13.73
N THR A 179 3.88 -9.52 14.43
CA THR A 179 4.43 -8.24 13.97
C THR A 179 5.95 -8.27 13.90
N ASP A 180 6.63 -8.80 14.93
CA ASP A 180 8.09 -8.94 14.93
C ASP A 180 8.58 -9.82 13.76
N LEU A 181 7.92 -10.96 13.54
CA LEU A 181 8.26 -11.85 12.42
C LEU A 181 8.04 -11.15 11.06
N ALA A 182 6.95 -10.42 10.90
CA ALA A 182 6.67 -9.67 9.68
C ALA A 182 7.71 -8.58 9.42
N LEU A 183 8.12 -7.84 10.46
CA LEU A 183 9.15 -6.81 10.35
C LEU A 183 10.52 -7.41 10.01
N LYS A 184 10.88 -8.57 10.58
CA LYS A 184 12.10 -9.30 10.21
C LYS A 184 12.09 -9.70 8.74
N ARG A 185 10.98 -10.25 8.24
CA ARG A 185 10.82 -10.61 6.82
C ARG A 185 10.87 -9.38 5.90
N LEU A 186 10.24 -8.29 6.31
CA LEU A 186 10.30 -7.01 5.59
C LEU A 186 11.74 -6.49 5.52
N TRP A 187 12.49 -6.56 6.62
CA TRP A 187 13.90 -6.17 6.67
C TRP A 187 14.76 -6.99 5.72
N LEU A 188 14.56 -8.32 5.68
CA LEU A 188 15.27 -9.18 4.74
C LEU A 188 14.96 -8.79 3.29
N ARG A 189 13.68 -8.55 2.95
CA ARG A 189 13.31 -8.08 1.61
C ARG A 189 13.87 -6.70 1.28
N LEU A 190 14.01 -5.82 2.26
CA LEU A 190 14.62 -4.51 2.04
C LEU A 190 16.06 -4.66 1.54
N LEU A 191 16.79 -5.68 2.00
CA LEU A 191 18.16 -5.96 1.60
C LEU A 191 18.31 -6.64 0.23
N GLY A 192 17.21 -7.05 -0.41
CA GLY A 192 17.22 -7.73 -1.71
C GLY A 192 16.41 -9.03 -1.72
N ASN A 193 16.73 -9.89 -2.70
CA ASN A 193 16.12 -11.21 -2.94
C ASN A 193 17.03 -12.35 -2.50
#